data_AF-A0A6I8SJH2-F1
#
_entry.id   AF-A0A6I8SJH2-F1
#
_cell.length_a   1.000
_cell.length_b   1.000
_cell.length_c   1.000
_cell.angle_alpha   90.00
_cell.angle_beta   90.00
_cell.angle_gamma   90.00
#
_symmetry.space_group_name_H-M   'P 1'
#
loop_
_entity.id
_entity.type
_entity.pdbx_description
1 polymer ?
#
loop_
_entity_poly.entity_id
_entity_poly.type
_entity_poly.pdbx_seq_one_letter_code
_entity_poly.pdbx_strand_id
1 'polypeptide(L)'
;MHGENTSKGKMEIFCCLRLSSRKSFALKSLISSRVQASKRIFHNSAQSFQNEAIWHRKNINPLSCIFFNRLYIPESTHSGKSISLKYEVCRRPADFLHNQNALLSIATNGGANLLPNPLHIMSSRSIHTSKHLNVLIPPHLWILLKPAQKLFAILLGRSLRKWWRALPANKQELFKEKVKKNKLRLSLSIGAVGIIFSLFYFTHLEENPITGRSRLLFFKNEHYELLTNVEYENLIEEFKDIMLPKEDLRYQLVQMIVDHLISCNGDLPGVSKIEWVVHVVQKSDINAFVLPNGQIFVFTGMLEAVTDVHQLSFILGHELAHAILDHTAEMHSLTHFLDFLLLISIAMIWAICPMDSLAVFGQWIQSTLKDFVFNRPFSRSLEAEADKVGLQLAAKACVDVRASSVFWKQMEILESLQGQARTPEWLSTHPSHQNRADHLDRLIPEAIKLREKCNCPALPFPDPRLVFDSKHFLQGTVD
;
A
#
# COMPACT_ATOMS: atom_id res chain seq x y z
N MET A 1 31.32 -4.16 -63.65
CA MET A 1 32.44 -4.35 -64.59
C MET A 1 33.67 -4.70 -63.75
N HIS A 2 34.30 -5.84 -64.09
CA HIS A 2 35.55 -6.45 -63.57
C HIS A 2 35.57 -6.85 -62.08
N GLY A 3 36.00 -8.03 -61.65
CA GLY A 3 36.51 -9.27 -62.29
C GLY A 3 36.19 -10.44 -61.34
N GLU A 4 35.77 -11.60 -61.87
CA GLU A 4 36.58 -12.81 -62.07
C GLU A 4 37.06 -13.51 -60.79
N ASN A 5 37.11 -14.84 -60.67
CA ASN A 5 36.43 -16.01 -61.24
C ASN A 5 37.10 -17.24 -60.56
N THR A 6 36.48 -18.42 -60.71
CA THR A 6 37.01 -19.79 -60.50
C THR A 6 36.96 -20.33 -59.06
N SER A 7 36.33 -21.47 -58.71
CA SER A 7 35.97 -22.77 -59.34
C SER A 7 36.66 -23.89 -58.55
N LYS A 8 35.86 -24.81 -57.99
CA LYS A 8 36.02 -26.29 -57.87
C LYS A 8 35.07 -26.73 -56.75
N GLY A 9 34.12 -27.65 -56.89
CA GLY A 9 33.96 -28.73 -57.84
C GLY A 9 33.92 -30.05 -57.07
N LYS A 10 32.79 -30.76 -57.20
CA LYS A 10 32.52 -32.20 -56.99
C LYS A 10 31.66 -32.63 -55.78
N MET A 11 30.54 -33.17 -56.23
CA MET A 11 29.48 -34.01 -55.68
C MET A 11 29.97 -35.47 -55.58
N GLU A 12 29.38 -36.27 -54.68
CA GLU A 12 29.06 -37.72 -54.74
C GLU A 12 29.03 -38.34 -53.32
N ILE A 13 28.19 -39.29 -52.90
CA ILE A 13 26.94 -39.95 -53.35
C ILE A 13 26.54 -40.97 -52.23
N PHE A 14 25.23 -41.14 -51.97
CA PHE A 14 24.47 -42.33 -51.46
C PHE A 14 24.76 -42.97 -50.08
N CYS A 15 23.85 -43.71 -49.40
CA CYS A 15 22.37 -43.90 -49.38
C CYS A 15 22.04 -45.07 -48.40
N CYS A 16 20.75 -45.20 -48.03
CA CYS A 16 19.98 -46.37 -47.52
C CYS A 16 19.90 -46.61 -45.98
N LEU A 17 18.74 -46.37 -45.31
CA LEU A 17 17.47 -47.17 -45.20
C LEU A 17 17.61 -48.28 -44.10
N ARG A 18 16.67 -48.61 -43.18
CA ARG A 18 15.19 -48.61 -43.21
C ARG A 18 14.58 -48.95 -41.81
N LEU A 19 13.49 -48.24 -41.45
CA LEU A 19 12.24 -48.59 -40.72
C LEU A 19 12.15 -49.51 -39.46
N SER A 20 11.38 -48.98 -38.48
CA SER A 20 10.29 -49.59 -37.67
C SER A 20 10.61 -50.30 -36.33
N SER A 21 10.21 -49.72 -35.18
CA SER A 21 8.88 -49.96 -34.58
C SER A 21 8.68 -49.31 -33.19
N ARG A 22 7.49 -48.69 -33.03
CA ARG A 22 6.60 -48.56 -31.86
C ARG A 22 7.13 -48.50 -30.40
N LYS A 23 6.72 -47.37 -29.79
CA LYS A 23 5.99 -47.20 -28.50
C LYS A 23 6.67 -47.58 -27.17
N SER A 24 6.53 -46.62 -26.25
CA SER A 24 6.61 -46.74 -24.79
C SER A 24 7.99 -46.65 -24.17
N PHE A 25 8.46 -45.41 -23.88
CA PHE A 25 9.08 -45.04 -22.58
C PHE A 25 9.46 -43.54 -22.51
N ALA A 26 8.55 -42.64 -22.89
CA ALA A 26 8.72 -41.20 -22.73
C ALA A 26 7.95 -40.70 -21.49
N LEU A 27 8.36 -41.13 -20.29
CA LEU A 27 7.89 -40.51 -19.03
C LEU A 27 8.80 -40.75 -17.80
N LYS A 28 10.10 -40.99 -17.99
CA LYS A 28 11.04 -41.15 -16.85
C LYS A 28 12.40 -40.44 -16.95
N SER A 29 12.76 -39.76 -18.04
CA SER A 29 14.07 -39.08 -18.13
C SER A 29 14.05 -37.56 -17.91
N LEU A 30 12.90 -36.93 -17.70
CA LEU A 30 12.79 -35.48 -17.45
C LEU A 30 12.77 -35.08 -15.96
N ILE A 31 12.85 -36.05 -15.04
CA ILE A 31 12.87 -35.78 -13.58
C ILE A 31 14.28 -35.99 -12.98
N SER A 32 15.21 -36.65 -13.68
CA SER A 32 16.55 -36.93 -13.15
C SER A 32 17.60 -35.85 -13.43
N SER A 33 17.40 -34.95 -14.41
CA SER A 33 18.38 -33.92 -14.76
C SER A 33 18.23 -32.61 -13.97
N ARG A 34 17.09 -32.39 -13.29
CA ARG A 34 16.87 -31.22 -12.41
C ARG A 34 17.30 -31.43 -10.96
N VAL A 35 17.51 -32.66 -10.52
CA VAL A 35 17.92 -32.96 -9.12
C VAL A 35 19.45 -32.98 -8.94
N GLN A 36 20.23 -33.23 -10.00
CA GLN A 36 21.70 -33.14 -9.94
C GLN A 36 22.25 -31.71 -10.16
N ALA A 37 21.48 -30.79 -10.72
CA ALA A 37 21.87 -29.38 -10.85
C ALA A 37 21.78 -28.60 -9.53
N SER A 38 20.83 -28.94 -8.63
CA SER A 38 20.70 -28.28 -7.32
C SER A 38 21.72 -28.75 -6.27
N LYS A 39 22.34 -29.92 -6.43
CA LYS A 39 23.37 -30.42 -5.48
C LYS A 39 24.80 -29.95 -5.78
N ARG A 40 25.10 -29.40 -6.96
CA ARG A 40 26.40 -28.77 -7.26
C ARG A 40 26.46 -27.27 -6.97
N ILE A 41 25.31 -26.61 -6.80
CA ILE A 41 25.26 -25.19 -6.40
C ILE A 41 25.46 -25.04 -4.88
N PHE A 42 25.03 -26.01 -4.08
CA PHE A 42 25.14 -25.96 -2.61
C PHE A 42 26.52 -26.35 -2.04
N HIS A 43 27.47 -26.85 -2.84
CA HIS A 43 28.79 -27.23 -2.34
C HIS A 43 29.93 -26.24 -2.67
N ASN A 44 29.68 -25.24 -3.54
CA ASN A 44 30.65 -24.18 -3.85
C ASN A 44 30.39 -22.86 -3.08
N SER A 45 29.25 -22.72 -2.39
CA SER A 45 28.94 -21.56 -1.54
C SER A 45 29.60 -21.63 -0.15
N ALA A 46 29.96 -22.84 0.31
CA ALA A 46 30.53 -23.05 1.64
C ALA A 46 32.06 -22.82 1.71
N GLN A 47 32.73 -22.67 0.57
CA GLN A 47 34.18 -22.42 0.51
C GLN A 47 34.54 -20.96 0.17
N SER A 48 33.55 -20.13 -0.20
CA SER A 48 33.70 -18.67 -0.34
C SER A 48 33.57 -17.94 1.01
N PHE A 49 32.83 -18.51 1.96
CA PHE A 49 32.57 -17.91 3.28
C PHE A 49 33.73 -17.98 4.29
N GLN A 50 34.79 -18.77 4.03
CA GLN A 50 35.99 -18.79 4.89
C GLN A 50 37.11 -17.85 4.44
N ASN A 51 37.12 -17.39 3.17
CA ASN A 51 38.18 -16.51 2.66
C ASN A 51 37.82 -15.01 2.74
N GLU A 52 36.54 -14.61 2.82
CA GLU A 52 36.14 -13.21 3.07
C GLU A 52 36.28 -12.79 4.55
N ALA A 53 36.22 -13.74 5.49
CA ALA A 53 36.41 -13.48 6.92
C ALA A 53 37.87 -13.11 7.29
N ILE A 54 38.84 -13.35 6.40
CA ILE A 54 40.26 -13.03 6.61
C ILE A 54 40.65 -11.68 5.94
N TRP A 55 39.88 -11.20 4.95
CA TRP A 55 40.16 -9.92 4.27
C TRP A 55 39.64 -8.70 5.04
N HIS A 56 38.49 -8.82 5.73
CA HIS A 56 37.88 -7.71 6.49
C HIS A 56 38.59 -7.33 7.80
N ARG A 57 39.67 -8.03 8.18
CA ARG A 57 40.44 -7.71 9.41
C ARG A 57 41.64 -6.78 9.19
N LYS A 58 41.94 -6.35 7.95
CA LYS A 58 43.17 -5.57 7.66
C LYS A 58 43.01 -4.24 6.92
N ASN A 59 41.80 -3.81 6.54
CA ASN A 59 41.59 -2.50 5.92
C ASN A 59 40.52 -1.70 6.67
N ILE A 60 40.91 -1.15 7.82
CA ILE A 60 40.19 -0.06 8.50
C ILE A 60 40.66 1.24 7.84
N ASN A 61 39.77 1.89 7.10
CA ASN A 61 39.97 3.23 6.55
C ASN A 61 39.45 4.26 7.59
N PRO A 62 40.21 5.29 7.99
CA PRO A 62 39.90 6.13 9.15
C PRO A 62 38.76 7.16 8.95
N LEU A 63 37.97 7.06 7.88
CA LEU A 63 36.86 7.99 7.59
C LEU A 63 35.49 7.52 8.14
N SER A 64 35.45 6.44 8.90
CA SER A 64 34.24 5.89 9.54
C SER A 64 33.95 6.46 10.94
N CYS A 65 34.66 7.51 11.38
CA CYS A 65 34.63 8.00 12.77
C CYS A 65 33.88 9.33 13.03
N ILE A 66 33.06 9.87 12.11
CA ILE A 66 32.48 11.23 12.31
C ILE A 66 30.93 11.30 12.36
N PHE A 67 30.22 10.18 12.36
CA PHE A 67 28.77 10.16 12.69
C PHE A 67 28.50 9.32 13.93
N PHE A 68 28.87 9.86 15.09
CA PHE A 68 28.40 9.36 16.39
C PHE A 68 27.98 10.56 17.25
N ASN A 69 26.71 10.94 17.17
CA ASN A 69 25.98 11.38 18.36
C ASN A 69 24.93 10.31 18.64
N ARG A 70 25.40 9.31 19.40
CA ARG A 70 24.64 8.17 19.91
C ARG A 70 23.51 8.69 20.80
N LEU A 71 22.32 8.12 20.69
CA LEU A 71 21.42 7.95 21.83
C LEU A 71 22.23 7.20 22.91
N TYR A 72 22.87 7.95 23.80
CA TYR A 72 23.66 7.39 24.89
C TYR A 72 22.68 7.01 26.00
N ILE A 73 22.26 5.74 26.00
CA ILE A 73 21.67 5.12 27.17
C ILE A 73 22.86 4.63 28.02
N PRO A 74 23.16 5.23 29.18
CA PRO A 74 24.30 4.83 29.97
C PRO A 74 24.09 3.40 30.51
N GLU A 75 25.07 2.53 30.29
CA GLU A 75 25.19 1.27 31.02
C GLU A 75 25.28 1.54 32.52
N SER A 76 24.56 0.70 33.26
CA SER A 76 24.29 0.73 34.69
C SER A 76 25.42 1.25 35.58
N THR A 77 25.08 2.24 36.41
CA THR A 77 25.63 2.32 37.77
C THR A 77 24.50 2.06 38.77
N HIS A 78 24.73 1.09 39.65
CA HIS A 78 23.88 0.74 40.78
C HIS A 78 23.47 1.98 41.59
N SER A 79 22.25 2.45 41.41
CA SER A 79 21.52 3.30 42.36
C SER A 79 20.10 3.47 41.84
N GLY A 80 19.13 2.81 42.49
CA GLY A 80 17.72 2.87 42.14
C GLY A 80 17.15 4.30 42.18
N LYS A 81 17.15 4.98 41.03
CA LYS A 81 16.37 6.19 40.77
C LYS A 81 15.73 6.07 39.40
N SER A 82 14.39 6.04 39.37
CA SER A 82 13.61 6.01 38.13
C SER A 82 13.92 7.26 37.29
N ILE A 83 14.26 7.06 36.02
CA ILE A 83 14.33 8.15 35.04
C ILE A 83 12.88 8.52 34.71
N SER A 84 12.37 9.57 35.35
CA SER A 84 11.07 10.16 35.05
C SER A 84 11.23 11.15 33.90
N LEU A 85 11.01 10.72 32.66
CA LEU A 85 10.68 11.65 31.57
C LEU A 85 9.31 12.25 31.86
N LYS A 86 9.28 13.49 32.36
CA LYS A 86 8.02 14.23 32.57
C LYS A 86 7.47 14.66 31.21
N TYR A 87 6.62 13.84 30.62
CA TYR A 87 5.65 14.33 29.64
C TYR A 87 4.46 14.88 30.43
N GLU A 88 4.24 16.19 30.34
CA GLU A 88 3.04 16.80 30.88
C GLU A 88 1.86 16.34 30.01
N VAL A 89 1.01 15.48 30.58
CA VAL A 89 -0.21 14.98 29.93
C VAL A 89 -1.02 16.18 29.44
N CYS A 90 -1.39 16.19 28.15
CA CYS A 90 -2.26 17.21 27.58
C CYS A 90 -3.51 17.37 28.45
N ARG A 91 -3.58 18.44 29.24
CA ARG A 91 -4.79 18.80 29.98
C ARG A 91 -5.75 19.46 28.99
N ARG A 92 -6.90 18.82 28.81
CA ARG A 92 -7.99 19.28 27.95
C ARG A 92 -8.38 20.72 28.29
N PRO A 93 -8.61 21.60 27.31
CA PRO A 93 -9.56 22.70 27.47
C PRO A 93 -10.97 22.10 27.61
N ALA A 94 -11.71 22.51 28.64
CA ALA A 94 -13.07 22.03 28.91
C ALA A 94 -14.13 22.53 27.89
N ASP A 95 -13.72 23.32 26.90
CA ASP A 95 -14.63 24.13 26.10
C ASP A 95 -14.72 23.64 24.65
N PHE A 96 -15.13 22.39 24.43
CA PHE A 96 -15.59 21.93 23.10
C PHE A 96 -16.64 20.80 23.12
N LEU A 97 -17.28 20.56 24.27
CA LEU A 97 -18.38 19.59 24.43
C LEU A 97 -19.69 20.30 24.83
N HIS A 98 -20.13 21.24 24.01
CA HIS A 98 -21.44 21.87 24.21
C HIS A 98 -22.28 21.86 22.93
N ASN A 99 -22.62 20.66 22.43
CA ASN A 99 -23.88 20.47 21.67
C ASN A 99 -24.29 19.00 21.40
N GLN A 100 -24.25 18.09 22.38
CA GLN A 100 -24.80 16.74 22.20
C GLN A 100 -25.78 16.25 23.29
N ASN A 101 -26.02 17.03 24.35
CA ASN A 101 -26.90 16.62 25.46
C ASN A 101 -28.29 17.27 25.46
N ALA A 102 -28.73 17.88 24.37
CA ALA A 102 -30.02 18.58 24.29
C ALA A 102 -31.17 17.78 23.62
N LEU A 103 -30.99 16.49 23.32
CA LEU A 103 -32.02 15.68 22.63
C LEU A 103 -32.39 14.36 23.34
N LEU A 104 -32.12 14.22 24.64
CA LEU A 104 -32.37 12.98 25.38
C LEU A 104 -33.07 13.16 26.74
N SER A 105 -33.86 14.22 26.91
CA SER A 105 -34.60 14.49 28.16
C SER A 105 -36.08 14.89 27.98
N ILE A 106 -36.75 14.43 26.92
CA ILE A 106 -38.21 14.56 26.80
C ILE A 106 -38.80 13.26 26.26
N ALA A 107 -38.94 12.22 27.10
CA ALA A 107 -39.89 11.12 26.86
C ALA A 107 -40.02 10.15 28.05
N THR A 108 -40.29 10.66 29.26
CA THR A 108 -40.88 9.82 30.32
C THR A 108 -41.79 10.67 31.19
N ASN A 109 -43.09 10.70 30.88
CA ASN A 109 -44.18 10.70 31.86
C ASN A 109 -45.56 10.82 31.21
N GLY A 110 -46.43 9.84 31.50
CA GLY A 110 -47.85 10.09 31.77
C GLY A 110 -48.87 9.68 30.72
N GLY A 111 -49.84 8.85 31.14
CA GLY A 111 -51.25 9.01 30.76
C GLY A 111 -51.93 7.82 30.09
N ALA A 112 -52.84 7.17 30.82
CA ALA A 112 -53.71 6.09 30.38
C ALA A 112 -55.01 6.58 29.69
N ASN A 113 -55.61 5.66 28.91
CA ASN A 113 -57.02 5.54 28.48
C ASN A 113 -57.61 6.53 27.47
N LEU A 114 -57.95 6.02 26.26
CA LEU A 114 -59.32 5.92 25.69
C LEU A 114 -59.28 5.53 24.20
N LEU A 115 -59.96 4.44 23.84
CA LEU A 115 -60.35 4.07 22.47
C LEU A 115 -61.64 4.81 22.09
N PRO A 116 -61.88 5.11 20.79
CA PRO A 116 -62.62 4.17 19.94
C PRO A 116 -62.15 4.08 18.46
N ASN A 117 -62.07 2.83 17.98
CA ASN A 117 -62.37 2.21 16.67
C ASN A 117 -62.14 2.89 15.30
N PRO A 118 -61.94 2.07 14.23
CA PRO A 118 -60.92 2.32 13.22
C PRO A 118 -61.49 2.78 11.86
N LEU A 119 -60.76 3.65 11.17
CA LEU A 119 -60.93 3.87 9.73
C LEU A 119 -59.85 3.11 8.97
N HIS A 120 -60.32 2.22 8.09
CA HIS A 120 -59.56 1.49 7.10
C HIS A 120 -58.59 2.40 6.34
N ILE A 121 -57.30 2.26 6.60
CA ILE A 121 -56.25 2.66 5.67
C ILE A 121 -55.62 1.37 5.15
N MET A 122 -55.74 1.18 3.85
CA MET A 122 -55.18 0.05 3.13
C MET A 122 -53.69 -0.08 3.48
N SER A 123 -53.34 -1.20 4.11
CA SER A 123 -51.95 -1.61 4.32
C SER A 123 -51.25 -1.59 2.96
N SER A 124 -50.33 -0.64 2.78
CA SER A 124 -49.28 -0.81 1.79
C SER A 124 -48.58 -2.12 2.12
N ARG A 125 -48.38 -2.95 1.11
CA ARG A 125 -47.58 -4.16 1.27
C ARG A 125 -46.17 -3.71 1.64
N SER A 126 -45.76 -3.95 2.88
CA SER A 126 -44.37 -3.81 3.28
C SER A 126 -43.55 -4.74 2.38
N ILE A 127 -42.67 -4.14 1.59
CA ILE A 127 -41.65 -4.90 0.89
C ILE A 127 -40.75 -5.45 1.98
N HIS A 128 -40.91 -6.73 2.30
CA HIS A 128 -39.94 -7.47 3.08
C HIS A 128 -38.62 -7.43 2.32
N THR A 129 -37.70 -6.56 2.74
CA THR A 129 -36.30 -6.72 2.37
C THR A 129 -35.79 -7.92 3.15
N SER A 130 -35.48 -9.01 2.45
CA SER A 130 -34.76 -10.14 3.06
C SER A 130 -33.49 -9.61 3.72
N LYS A 131 -33.10 -10.16 4.88
CA LYS A 131 -31.79 -9.90 5.49
C LYS A 131 -30.74 -9.91 4.39
N HIS A 132 -29.96 -8.83 4.30
CA HIS A 132 -28.87 -8.71 3.34
C HIS A 132 -28.01 -9.97 3.50
N LEU A 133 -28.03 -10.84 2.49
CA LEU A 133 -27.12 -11.98 2.45
C LEU A 133 -25.74 -11.36 2.31
N ASN A 134 -25.04 -11.17 3.43
CA ASN A 134 -23.60 -10.98 3.45
C ASN A 134 -22.99 -12.29 2.97
N VAL A 135 -23.10 -12.59 1.67
CA VAL A 135 -22.31 -13.62 1.03
C VAL A 135 -20.89 -13.07 1.00
N LEU A 136 -20.19 -13.24 2.13
CA LEU A 136 -18.75 -13.08 2.14
C LEU A 136 -18.19 -14.10 1.16
N ILE A 137 -17.81 -13.64 -0.04
CA ILE A 137 -16.90 -14.42 -0.87
C ILE A 137 -15.60 -14.49 -0.07
N PRO A 138 -15.18 -15.68 0.37
CA PRO A 138 -13.94 -15.81 1.12
C PRO A 138 -12.78 -15.16 0.35
N PRO A 139 -11.85 -14.46 1.02
CA PRO A 139 -10.82 -13.70 0.33
C PRO A 139 -9.96 -14.54 -0.63
N HIS A 140 -9.76 -15.82 -0.33
CA HIS A 140 -9.07 -16.77 -1.21
C HIS A 140 -9.79 -17.02 -2.54
N LEU A 141 -11.13 -16.99 -2.56
CA LEU A 141 -11.91 -17.06 -3.80
C LEU A 141 -11.75 -15.78 -4.63
N TRP A 142 -11.53 -14.65 -3.98
CA TRP A 142 -11.27 -13.38 -4.64
C TRP A 142 -9.89 -13.31 -5.31
N ILE A 143 -8.87 -13.89 -4.66
CA ILE A 143 -7.53 -14.05 -5.22
C ILE A 143 -7.56 -14.84 -6.54
N LEU A 144 -8.39 -15.89 -6.61
CA LEU A 144 -8.57 -16.68 -7.84
C LEU A 144 -9.48 -16.00 -8.87
N LEU A 145 -10.41 -15.17 -8.44
CA LEU A 145 -11.38 -14.57 -9.35
C LEU A 145 -10.73 -13.55 -10.29
N LYS A 146 -9.80 -12.72 -9.81
CA LYS A 146 -9.11 -11.73 -10.66
C LYS A 146 -8.41 -12.34 -11.89
N PRO A 147 -7.50 -13.34 -11.75
CA PRO A 147 -6.86 -13.95 -12.91
C PRO A 147 -7.87 -14.69 -13.79
N ALA A 148 -8.90 -15.31 -13.20
CA ALA A 148 -9.95 -15.98 -13.95
C ALA A 148 -10.76 -15.00 -14.82
N GLN A 149 -11.15 -13.83 -14.30
CA GLN A 149 -11.84 -12.78 -15.05
C GLN A 149 -11.00 -12.25 -16.22
N LYS A 150 -9.71 -12.00 -15.99
CA LYS A 150 -8.79 -11.58 -17.05
C LYS A 150 -8.65 -12.66 -18.13
N LEU A 151 -8.47 -13.92 -17.74
CA LEU A 151 -8.38 -15.04 -18.66
C LEU A 151 -9.67 -15.20 -19.47
N PHE A 152 -10.83 -15.07 -18.81
CA PHE A 152 -12.12 -15.10 -19.48
C PHE A 152 -12.25 -13.98 -20.52
N ALA A 153 -11.89 -12.73 -20.18
CA ALA A 153 -11.92 -11.61 -21.11
C ALA A 153 -10.98 -11.84 -22.32
N ILE A 154 -9.79 -12.38 -22.09
CA ILE A 154 -8.84 -12.78 -23.14
C ILE A 154 -9.45 -13.84 -24.07
N LEU A 155 -10.00 -14.92 -23.50
CA LEU A 155 -10.59 -16.01 -24.27
C LEU A 155 -11.82 -15.55 -25.05
N LEU A 156 -12.66 -14.71 -24.44
CA LEU A 156 -13.82 -14.11 -25.09
C LEU A 156 -13.41 -13.26 -26.28
N GLY A 157 -12.47 -12.33 -26.11
CA GLY A 157 -11.96 -11.49 -27.19
C GLY A 157 -11.33 -12.32 -28.32
N ARG A 158 -10.49 -13.30 -27.96
CA ARG A 158 -9.87 -14.21 -28.93
C ARG A 158 -10.89 -15.03 -29.71
N SER A 159 -11.93 -15.52 -29.03
CA SER A 159 -13.03 -16.28 -29.63
C SER A 159 -13.83 -15.42 -30.60
N LEU A 160 -14.20 -14.19 -30.18
CA LEU A 160 -14.90 -13.22 -31.03
C LEU A 160 -14.11 -12.92 -32.31
N ARG A 161 -12.80 -12.70 -32.20
CA ARG A 161 -11.93 -12.46 -33.37
C ARG A 161 -11.90 -13.66 -34.32
N LYS A 162 -11.77 -14.88 -33.78
CA LYS A 162 -11.76 -16.11 -34.60
C LYS A 162 -13.10 -16.32 -35.30
N TRP A 163 -14.20 -16.16 -34.56
CA TRP A 163 -15.55 -16.24 -35.10
C TRP A 163 -15.76 -15.20 -36.22
N TRP A 164 -15.37 -13.94 -35.99
CA TRP A 164 -15.48 -12.88 -36.98
C TRP A 164 -14.71 -13.20 -38.27
N ARG A 165 -13.49 -13.73 -38.15
CA ARG A 165 -12.67 -14.14 -39.30
C ARG A 165 -13.22 -15.37 -40.05
N ALA A 166 -13.94 -16.25 -39.35
CA ALA A 166 -14.54 -17.44 -39.94
C ALA A 166 -15.83 -17.13 -40.72
N LEU A 167 -16.44 -15.95 -40.52
CA LEU A 167 -17.63 -15.53 -41.25
C LEU A 167 -17.30 -15.19 -42.71
N PRO A 168 -18.08 -15.68 -43.70
CA PRO A 168 -17.94 -15.24 -45.08
C PRO A 168 -18.27 -13.76 -45.25
N ALA A 169 -17.66 -13.11 -46.24
CA ALA A 169 -17.71 -11.65 -46.42
C ALA A 169 -19.13 -11.09 -46.52
N ASN A 170 -20.04 -11.80 -47.19
CA ASN A 170 -21.45 -11.42 -47.30
C ASN A 170 -22.16 -11.32 -45.93
N LYS A 171 -21.86 -12.23 -45.00
CA LYS A 171 -22.41 -12.20 -43.64
C LYS A 171 -21.76 -11.12 -42.79
N GLN A 172 -20.48 -10.81 -43.02
CA GLN A 172 -19.81 -9.70 -42.33
C GLN A 172 -20.44 -8.36 -42.72
N GLU A 173 -20.72 -8.13 -44.00
CA GLU A 173 -21.40 -6.92 -44.46
C GLU A 173 -22.83 -6.83 -43.91
N LEU A 174 -23.59 -7.92 -43.95
CA LEU A 174 -24.93 -7.96 -43.33
C LEU A 174 -24.89 -7.62 -41.84
N PHE A 175 -23.88 -8.10 -41.11
CA PHE A 175 -23.70 -7.76 -39.70
C PHE A 175 -23.36 -6.28 -39.51
N LYS A 176 -22.43 -5.73 -40.31
CA LYS A 176 -22.08 -4.29 -40.28
C LYS A 176 -23.31 -3.42 -40.56
N GLU A 177 -24.13 -3.79 -41.55
CA GLU A 177 -25.38 -3.10 -41.85
C GLU A 177 -26.38 -3.20 -40.69
N LYS A 178 -26.51 -4.38 -40.06
CA LYS A 178 -27.37 -4.56 -38.89
C LYS A 178 -26.91 -3.70 -37.70
N VAL A 179 -25.60 -3.59 -37.47
CA VAL A 179 -25.01 -2.70 -36.47
C VAL A 179 -25.29 -1.24 -36.82
N LYS A 180 -25.08 -0.82 -38.07
CA LYS A 180 -25.39 0.55 -38.54
C LYS A 180 -26.88 0.90 -38.37
N LYS A 181 -27.78 -0.01 -38.73
CA LYS A 181 -29.23 0.15 -38.61
C LYS A 181 -29.67 0.25 -37.14
N ASN A 182 -29.03 -0.51 -36.25
CA ASN A 182 -29.33 -0.53 -34.82
C ASN A 182 -28.40 0.35 -33.97
N LYS A 183 -27.61 1.24 -34.59
CA LYS A 183 -26.57 2.03 -33.89
C LYS A 183 -27.12 2.79 -32.68
N LEU A 184 -28.34 3.33 -32.80
CA LEU A 184 -29.00 4.07 -31.73
C LEU A 184 -29.33 3.14 -30.55
N ARG A 185 -29.90 1.96 -30.80
CA ARG A 185 -30.22 0.99 -29.74
C ARG A 185 -28.96 0.48 -29.05
N LEU A 186 -27.88 0.24 -29.80
CA LEU A 186 -26.59 -0.18 -29.24
C LEU A 186 -25.96 0.94 -28.39
N SER A 187 -25.98 2.17 -28.90
CA SER A 187 -25.51 3.34 -28.16
C SER A 187 -26.29 3.55 -26.87
N LEU A 188 -27.63 3.45 -26.91
CA LEU A 188 -28.49 3.52 -25.73
C LEU A 188 -28.19 2.39 -24.72
N SER A 189 -27.89 1.18 -25.20
CA SER A 189 -27.54 0.05 -24.34
C SER A 189 -26.20 0.26 -23.64
N ILE A 190 -25.18 0.73 -24.38
CA ILE A 190 -23.87 1.08 -23.82
C ILE A 190 -24.02 2.25 -22.83
N GLY A 191 -24.80 3.26 -23.19
CA GLY A 191 -25.12 4.39 -22.32
C GLY A 191 -25.82 3.95 -21.03
N ALA A 192 -26.78 3.01 -21.10
CA ALA A 192 -27.45 2.46 -19.93
C ALA A 192 -26.48 1.71 -19.00
N VAL A 193 -25.55 0.91 -19.55
CA VAL A 193 -24.48 0.29 -18.75
C VAL A 193 -23.60 1.36 -18.11
N GLY A 194 -23.21 2.39 -18.86
CA GLY A 194 -22.45 3.53 -18.33
C GLY A 194 -23.17 4.23 -17.18
N ILE A 195 -24.49 4.43 -17.29
CA ILE A 195 -25.32 5.02 -16.22
C ILE A 195 -25.33 4.12 -14.98
N ILE A 196 -25.47 2.80 -15.14
CA ILE A 196 -25.43 1.86 -14.01
C ILE A 196 -24.08 1.94 -13.29
N PHE A 197 -22.97 1.98 -14.04
CA PHE A 197 -21.63 2.14 -13.47
C PHE A 197 -21.44 3.48 -12.75
N SER A 198 -21.93 4.58 -13.32
CA SER A 198 -21.89 5.89 -12.68
C SER A 198 -22.73 5.92 -11.41
N LEU A 199 -23.96 5.39 -11.46
CA LEU A 199 -24.82 5.27 -10.27
C LEU A 199 -24.14 4.43 -9.19
N PHE A 200 -23.51 3.32 -9.57
CA PHE A 200 -22.73 2.51 -8.65
C PHE A 200 -21.59 3.30 -8.01
N TYR A 201 -20.79 4.03 -8.80
CA TYR A 201 -19.71 4.87 -8.29
C TYR A 201 -20.22 5.89 -7.28
N PHE A 202 -21.24 6.69 -7.64
CA PHE A 202 -21.77 7.74 -6.77
C PHE A 202 -22.48 7.22 -5.52
N THR A 203 -23.08 6.03 -5.56
CA THR A 203 -23.75 5.43 -4.39
C THR A 203 -22.76 4.80 -3.40
N HIS A 204 -21.52 4.55 -3.80
CA HIS A 204 -20.45 3.98 -2.95
C HIS A 204 -19.37 5.02 -2.60
N LEU A 205 -19.62 6.31 -2.87
CA LEU A 205 -18.80 7.38 -2.34
C LEU A 205 -19.19 7.64 -0.88
N GLU A 206 -18.20 7.59 0.00
CA GLU A 206 -18.32 7.94 1.40
C GLU A 206 -17.39 9.12 1.71
N GLU A 207 -17.77 9.96 2.65
CA GLU A 207 -16.94 11.06 3.11
C GLU A 207 -16.11 10.62 4.32
N ASN A 208 -14.80 10.89 4.31
CA ASN A 208 -13.94 10.60 5.45
C ASN A 208 -14.29 11.55 6.61
N PRO A 209 -14.58 11.03 7.82
CA PRO A 209 -15.02 11.85 8.95
C PRO A 209 -13.94 12.79 9.52
N ILE A 210 -12.66 12.55 9.21
CA ILE A 210 -11.53 13.33 9.70
C ILE A 210 -11.14 14.41 8.70
N THR A 211 -11.08 14.07 7.42
CA THR A 211 -10.56 14.97 6.38
C THR A 211 -11.64 15.62 5.53
N GLY A 212 -12.88 15.09 5.54
CA GLY A 212 -13.97 15.53 4.67
C GLY A 212 -13.79 15.12 3.19
N ARG A 213 -12.80 14.27 2.90
CA ARG A 213 -12.52 13.83 1.52
C ARG A 213 -13.48 12.72 1.11
N SER A 214 -14.08 12.86 -0.07
CA SER A 214 -14.84 11.76 -0.68
C SER A 214 -13.91 10.63 -1.14
N ARG A 215 -14.25 9.40 -0.76
CA ARG A 215 -13.52 8.17 -1.07
C ARG A 215 -14.45 7.08 -1.55
N LEU A 216 -13.96 6.23 -2.45
CA LEU A 216 -14.72 5.07 -2.93
C LEU A 216 -14.39 3.87 -2.04
N LEU A 217 -15.38 3.40 -1.28
CA LEU A 217 -15.26 2.20 -0.45
C LEU A 217 -16.21 1.12 -0.98
N PHE A 218 -15.63 0.14 -1.68
CA PHE A 218 -16.41 -0.94 -2.29
C PHE A 218 -16.69 -2.07 -1.29
N PHE A 219 -15.70 -2.40 -0.45
CA PHE A 219 -15.86 -3.41 0.59
C PHE A 219 -16.00 -2.73 1.94
N LYS A 220 -17.00 -3.17 2.72
CA LYS A 220 -17.11 -2.80 4.13
C LYS A 220 -15.93 -3.37 4.92
N ASN A 221 -15.59 -2.72 6.03
CA ASN A 221 -14.45 -3.03 6.89
C ASN A 221 -14.36 -4.51 7.29
N GLU A 222 -15.49 -5.20 7.46
CA GLU A 222 -15.57 -6.63 7.80
C GLU A 222 -14.83 -7.56 6.81
N HIS A 223 -14.82 -7.23 5.51
CA HIS A 223 -14.10 -8.04 4.51
C HIS A 223 -12.58 -7.83 4.58
N TYR A 224 -12.17 -6.62 4.93
CA TYR A 224 -10.75 -6.29 5.07
C TYR A 224 -10.19 -6.85 6.35
N GLU A 225 -10.97 -6.92 7.42
CA GLU A 225 -10.54 -7.50 8.70
C GLU A 225 -10.04 -8.95 8.53
N LEU A 226 -10.77 -9.79 7.78
CA LEU A 226 -10.33 -11.17 7.51
C LEU A 226 -9.04 -11.23 6.69
N LEU A 227 -8.90 -10.37 5.67
CA LEU A 227 -7.69 -10.27 4.86
C LEU A 227 -6.50 -9.81 5.69
N THR A 228 -6.71 -8.79 6.52
CA THR A 228 -5.72 -8.24 7.42
C THR A 228 -5.29 -9.25 8.47
N ASN A 229 -6.21 -10.08 8.99
CA ASN A 229 -5.86 -11.13 9.93
C ASN A 229 -4.98 -12.22 9.27
N VAL A 230 -5.27 -12.61 8.03
CA VAL A 230 -4.41 -13.55 7.30
C VAL A 230 -3.02 -12.95 7.07
N GLU A 231 -2.95 -11.68 6.68
CA GLU A 231 -1.68 -10.98 6.50
C GLU A 231 -0.89 -10.88 7.81
N TYR A 232 -1.58 -10.56 8.91
CA TYR A 232 -1.00 -10.51 10.24
C TYR A 232 -0.38 -11.85 10.63
N GLU A 233 -1.11 -12.97 10.50
CA GLU A 233 -0.57 -14.29 10.84
C GLU A 233 0.67 -14.64 9.99
N ASN A 234 0.69 -14.26 8.71
CA ASN A 234 1.87 -14.47 7.85
C ASN A 234 3.07 -13.66 8.34
N LEU A 235 2.87 -12.39 8.72
CA LEU A 235 3.94 -11.52 9.23
C LEU A 235 4.46 -11.97 10.59
N ILE A 236 3.57 -12.43 11.47
CA ILE A 236 3.97 -13.02 12.75
C ILE A 236 4.84 -14.25 12.52
N GLU A 237 4.42 -15.15 11.63
CA GLU A 237 5.19 -16.36 11.31
C GLU A 237 6.53 -16.04 10.64
N GLU A 238 6.56 -15.02 9.76
CA GLU A 238 7.80 -14.56 9.10
C GLU A 238 8.80 -13.96 10.09
N PHE A 239 8.33 -13.13 11.02
CA PHE A 239 9.21 -12.36 11.91
C PHE A 239 9.41 -12.96 13.30
N LYS A 240 8.74 -14.05 13.66
CA LYS A 240 8.75 -14.65 15.02
C LYS A 240 10.15 -14.79 15.64
N ASP A 241 11.14 -15.20 14.85
CA ASP A 241 12.51 -15.47 15.33
C ASP A 241 13.37 -14.21 15.48
N ILE A 242 12.90 -13.09 14.93
CA ILE A 242 13.60 -11.79 14.90
C ILE A 242 12.80 -10.67 15.58
N MET A 243 11.69 -10.99 16.26
CA MET A 243 10.98 -10.00 17.08
C MET A 243 11.74 -9.70 18.37
N LEU A 244 11.77 -8.43 18.74
CA LEU A 244 12.33 -8.02 20.00
C LEU A 244 11.38 -8.34 21.17
N PRO A 245 11.91 -8.82 22.30
CA PRO A 245 11.11 -9.03 23.49
C PRO A 245 10.64 -7.70 24.09
N LYS A 246 9.57 -7.73 24.88
CA LYS A 246 8.97 -6.51 25.49
C LYS A 246 9.91 -5.83 26.49
N GLU A 247 10.89 -6.55 27.01
CA GLU A 247 11.92 -6.07 27.92
C GLU A 247 13.00 -5.24 27.19
N ASP A 248 13.10 -5.33 25.86
CA ASP A 248 14.07 -4.55 25.08
C ASP A 248 13.73 -3.05 25.15
N LEU A 249 14.75 -2.23 25.41
CA LEU A 249 14.59 -0.77 25.52
C LEU A 249 14.04 -0.14 24.24
N ARG A 250 14.36 -0.71 23.07
CA ARG A 250 13.85 -0.24 21.78
C ARG A 250 12.36 -0.53 21.65
N TYR A 251 11.91 -1.71 22.09
CA TYR A 251 10.49 -2.04 22.16
C TYR A 251 9.76 -1.06 23.09
N GLN A 252 10.27 -0.86 24.29
CA GLN A 252 9.65 0.03 25.29
C GLN A 252 9.57 1.48 24.81
N LEU A 253 10.61 1.96 24.11
CA LEU A 253 10.60 3.29 23.50
C LEU A 253 9.50 3.44 22.46
N VAL A 254 9.39 2.49 21.52
CA VAL A 254 8.34 2.51 20.48
C VAL A 254 6.96 2.43 21.13
N GLN A 255 6.75 1.50 22.06
CA GLN A 255 5.50 1.35 22.79
C GLN A 255 5.11 2.66 23.50
N MET A 256 6.03 3.30 24.22
CA MET A 256 5.78 4.56 24.91
C MET A 256 5.35 5.68 23.95
N ILE A 257 5.99 5.78 22.78
CA ILE A 257 5.64 6.80 21.77
C ILE A 257 4.25 6.53 21.18
N VAL A 258 3.96 5.28 20.84
CA VAL A 258 2.65 4.86 20.32
C VAL A 258 1.55 5.14 21.33
N ASP A 259 1.73 4.72 22.59
CA ASP A 259 0.76 4.95 23.66
C ASP A 259 0.52 6.45 23.89
N HIS A 260 1.58 7.26 23.84
CA HIS A 260 1.47 8.71 23.95
C HIS A 260 0.67 9.31 22.78
N LEU A 261 0.98 8.92 21.55
CA LEU A 261 0.23 9.34 20.35
C LEU A 261 -1.25 8.95 20.44
N ILE A 262 -1.57 7.72 20.83
CA ILE A 262 -2.95 7.24 20.98
C ILE A 262 -3.68 8.02 22.07
N SER A 263 -3.05 8.19 23.23
CA SER A 263 -3.68 8.86 24.38
C SER A 263 -4.03 10.33 24.09
N CYS A 264 -3.16 11.05 23.38
CA CYS A 264 -3.39 12.45 23.00
C CYS A 264 -4.39 12.61 21.84
N ASN A 265 -4.74 11.52 21.16
CA ASN A 265 -5.63 11.52 19.99
C ASN A 265 -6.90 10.66 20.19
N GLY A 266 -7.21 10.25 21.43
CA GLY A 266 -8.36 9.40 21.73
C GLY A 266 -9.74 10.03 21.46
N ASP A 267 -9.80 11.34 21.23
CA ASP A 267 -11.00 12.05 20.76
C ASP A 267 -11.38 11.69 19.32
N LEU A 268 -10.44 11.17 18.53
CA LEU A 268 -10.71 10.70 17.18
C LEU A 268 -11.36 9.31 17.23
N PRO A 269 -12.55 9.12 16.63
CA PRO A 269 -13.21 7.81 16.60
C PRO A 269 -12.36 6.72 15.95
N GLY A 270 -11.52 7.07 14.97
CA GLY A 270 -10.62 6.12 14.31
C GLY A 270 -9.46 5.64 15.20
N VAL A 271 -9.06 6.43 16.19
CA VAL A 271 -8.00 6.03 17.14
C VAL A 271 -8.57 5.15 18.25
N SER A 272 -9.73 5.54 18.81
CA SER A 272 -10.33 4.86 19.97
C SER A 272 -11.02 3.53 19.64
N LYS A 273 -11.36 3.28 18.37
CA LYS A 273 -11.99 2.02 17.93
C LYS A 273 -11.00 0.90 17.62
N ILE A 274 -9.73 1.23 17.41
CA ILE A 274 -8.69 0.29 17.01
C ILE A 274 -7.90 -0.15 18.25
N GLU A 275 -7.65 -1.45 18.37
CA GLU A 275 -6.72 -1.99 19.37
C GLU A 275 -5.31 -1.97 18.79
N TRP A 276 -4.44 -1.14 19.39
CA TRP A 276 -3.10 -0.91 18.87
C TRP A 276 -2.10 -1.84 19.54
N VAL A 277 -1.34 -2.59 18.75
CA VAL A 277 -0.33 -3.54 19.24
C VAL A 277 0.99 -3.28 18.52
N VAL A 278 2.06 -3.11 19.28
CA VAL A 278 3.40 -2.83 18.75
C VAL A 278 4.20 -4.12 18.60
N HIS A 279 4.86 -4.25 17.45
CA HIS A 279 5.85 -5.27 17.14
C HIS A 279 7.13 -4.57 16.66
N VAL A 280 8.27 -4.89 17.30
CA VAL A 280 9.57 -4.38 16.84
C VAL A 280 10.39 -5.53 16.29
N VAL A 281 10.85 -5.38 15.06
CA VAL A 281 11.52 -6.43 14.28
C VAL A 281 13.01 -6.09 14.12
N GLN A 282 13.88 -7.02 14.50
CA GLN A 282 15.33 -6.92 14.38
C GLN A 282 15.76 -7.10 12.91
N LYS A 283 15.52 -6.08 12.09
CA LYS A 283 15.88 -6.02 10.68
C LYS A 283 16.54 -4.67 10.39
N SER A 284 17.60 -4.67 9.58
CA SER A 284 18.36 -3.46 9.22
C SER A 284 17.66 -2.56 8.21
N ASP A 285 16.59 -3.05 7.59
CA ASP A 285 15.83 -2.27 6.62
C ASP A 285 15.13 -1.10 7.32
N ILE A 286 15.17 0.07 6.68
CA ILE A 286 14.48 1.28 7.16
C ILE A 286 13.01 1.12 6.77
N ASN A 287 12.19 0.62 7.70
CA ASN A 287 10.76 0.46 7.50
C ASN A 287 9.95 0.56 8.80
N ALA A 288 8.72 1.00 8.66
CA ALA A 288 7.65 0.88 9.64
C ALA A 288 6.34 0.79 8.87
N PHE A 289 5.36 0.03 9.35
CA PHE A 289 4.04 0.00 8.74
C PHE A 289 2.96 -0.40 9.74
N VAL A 290 1.72 -0.03 9.43
CA VAL A 290 0.55 -0.38 10.25
C VAL A 290 -0.50 -1.11 9.44
N LEU A 291 -0.97 -2.23 9.98
CA LEU A 291 -2.09 -2.96 9.43
C LEU A 291 -3.43 -2.31 9.81
N PRO A 292 -4.49 -2.44 8.98
CA PRO A 292 -5.81 -1.86 9.25
C PRO A 292 -6.42 -2.22 10.62
N ASN A 293 -6.04 -3.36 11.21
CA ASN A 293 -6.50 -3.83 12.51
C ASN A 293 -5.65 -3.33 13.69
N GLY A 294 -4.74 -2.36 13.49
CA GLY A 294 -3.97 -1.72 14.55
C GLY A 294 -2.63 -2.39 14.89
N GLN A 295 -2.21 -3.40 14.13
CA GLN A 295 -0.91 -4.04 14.32
C GLN A 295 0.20 -3.18 13.71
N ILE A 296 1.09 -2.68 14.55
CA ILE A 296 2.18 -1.77 14.19
C ILE A 296 3.48 -2.56 14.13
N PHE A 297 4.18 -2.50 13.00
CA PHE A 297 5.50 -3.10 12.82
C PHE A 297 6.55 -2.01 12.63
N VAL A 298 7.63 -2.06 13.42
CA VAL A 298 8.75 -1.11 13.31
C VAL A 298 10.06 -1.88 13.22
N PHE A 299 10.86 -1.60 12.19
CA PHE A 299 12.15 -2.27 12.02
C PHE A 299 13.25 -1.52 12.75
N THR A 300 14.24 -2.24 13.28
CA THR A 300 15.38 -1.61 13.95
C THR A 300 16.15 -0.66 13.04
N GLY A 301 16.19 -0.90 11.72
CA GLY A 301 16.76 0.03 10.75
C GLY A 301 16.05 1.39 10.73
N MET A 302 14.73 1.44 10.96
CA MET A 302 14.01 2.71 11.13
C MET A 302 14.46 3.45 12.39
N LEU A 303 14.65 2.73 13.50
CA LEU A 303 15.15 3.31 14.75
C LEU A 303 16.59 3.83 14.62
N GLU A 304 17.40 3.24 13.75
CA GLU A 304 18.75 3.69 13.42
C GLU A 304 18.75 4.89 12.45
N ALA A 305 17.71 5.03 11.63
CA ALA A 305 17.59 6.12 10.65
C ALA A 305 17.13 7.44 11.28
N VAL A 306 16.25 7.39 12.28
CA VAL A 306 15.73 8.57 12.97
C VAL A 306 16.78 9.17 13.93
N THR A 307 16.86 10.50 13.99
CA THR A 307 17.82 11.18 14.88
C THR A 307 17.27 11.48 16.27
N ASP A 308 15.94 11.50 16.42
CA ASP A 308 15.26 11.84 17.67
C ASP A 308 13.85 11.24 17.76
N VAL A 309 13.26 11.35 18.95
CA VAL A 309 11.91 10.88 19.26
C VAL A 309 10.84 11.64 18.48
N HIS A 310 11.09 12.89 18.08
CA HIS A 310 10.11 13.68 17.34
C HIS A 310 9.95 13.20 15.90
N GLN A 311 11.06 12.85 15.23
CA GLN A 311 11.01 12.21 13.92
C GLN A 311 10.27 10.87 13.97
N LEU A 312 10.62 10.01 14.94
CA LEU A 312 9.95 8.72 15.10
C LEU A 312 8.46 8.89 15.39
N SER A 313 8.08 9.86 16.23
CA SER A 313 6.68 10.14 16.54
C SER A 313 5.90 10.63 15.32
N PHE A 314 6.51 11.41 14.43
CA PHE A 314 5.88 11.81 13.18
C PHE A 314 5.67 10.62 12.24
N ILE A 315 6.67 9.75 12.07
CA ILE A 315 6.57 8.55 11.23
C ILE A 315 5.47 7.61 11.74
N LEU A 316 5.45 7.36 13.05
CA LEU A 316 4.38 6.56 13.66
C LEU A 316 3.02 7.25 13.55
N GLY A 317 2.96 8.59 13.64
CA GLY A 317 1.74 9.35 13.36
C GLY A 317 1.25 9.21 11.92
N HIS A 318 2.16 9.24 10.94
CA HIS A 318 1.86 8.99 9.52
C HIS A 318 1.30 7.58 9.32
N GLU A 319 1.91 6.58 9.95
CA GLU A 319 1.43 5.19 9.88
C GLU A 319 0.07 4.98 10.55
N LEU A 320 -0.14 5.59 11.72
CA LEU A 320 -1.46 5.64 12.36
C LEU A 320 -2.49 6.28 11.43
N ALA A 321 -2.14 7.37 10.74
CA ALA A 321 -3.02 8.03 9.80
C ALA A 321 -3.44 7.11 8.65
N HIS A 322 -2.55 6.29 8.10
CA HIS A 322 -2.90 5.31 7.06
C HIS A 322 -4.00 4.34 7.52
N ALA A 323 -3.90 3.83 8.75
CA ALA A 323 -4.91 2.93 9.31
C ALA A 323 -6.21 3.66 9.65
N ILE A 324 -6.13 4.81 10.32
CA ILE A 324 -7.30 5.63 10.71
C ILE A 324 -8.11 6.10 9.50
N LEU A 325 -7.44 6.37 8.38
CA LEU A 325 -8.06 6.83 7.13
C LEU A 325 -8.40 5.69 6.16
N ASP A 326 -8.26 4.43 6.58
CA ASP A 326 -8.53 3.23 5.77
C ASP A 326 -7.85 3.25 4.39
N HIS A 327 -6.66 3.84 4.26
CA HIS A 327 -5.99 4.04 2.96
C HIS A 327 -5.80 2.72 2.17
N THR A 328 -5.49 1.63 2.87
CA THR A 328 -5.37 0.30 2.28
C THR A 328 -6.71 -0.17 1.69
N ALA A 329 -7.81 -0.02 2.43
CA ALA A 329 -9.13 -0.41 1.98
C ALA A 329 -9.60 0.44 0.78
N GLU A 330 -9.27 1.72 0.78
CA GLU A 330 -9.58 2.62 -0.32
C GLU A 330 -8.78 2.30 -1.59
N MET A 331 -7.46 2.10 -1.45
CA MET A 331 -6.58 1.72 -2.56
C MET A 331 -7.02 0.41 -3.22
N HIS A 332 -7.35 -0.60 -2.40
CA HIS A 332 -7.89 -1.84 -2.92
C HIS A 332 -9.24 -1.63 -3.61
N SER A 333 -10.18 -0.91 -3.00
CA SER A 333 -11.50 -0.62 -3.58
C SER A 333 -11.38 0.05 -4.96
N LEU A 334 -10.54 1.09 -5.08
CA LEU A 334 -10.29 1.77 -6.36
C LEU A 334 -9.63 0.83 -7.37
N THR A 335 -8.61 0.07 -6.96
CA THR A 335 -7.91 -0.87 -7.84
C THR A 335 -8.86 -1.94 -8.38
N HIS A 336 -9.76 -2.46 -7.54
CA HIS A 336 -10.79 -3.43 -7.92
C HIS A 336 -11.81 -2.82 -8.89
N PHE A 337 -12.28 -1.61 -8.60
CA PHE A 337 -13.21 -0.90 -9.47
C PHE A 337 -12.60 -0.65 -10.86
N LEU A 338 -11.35 -0.17 -10.92
CA LEU A 338 -10.62 0.05 -12.17
C LEU A 338 -10.35 -1.26 -12.91
N ASP A 339 -9.92 -2.32 -12.21
CA ASP A 339 -9.72 -3.64 -12.82
C ASP A 339 -10.99 -4.14 -13.50
N PHE A 340 -12.13 -4.02 -12.83
CA PHE A 340 -13.42 -4.42 -13.37
C PHE A 340 -13.82 -3.60 -14.60
N LEU A 341 -13.67 -2.26 -14.54
CA LEU A 341 -13.94 -1.37 -15.66
C LEU A 341 -13.07 -1.71 -16.89
N LEU A 342 -11.82 -2.10 -16.65
CA LEU A 342 -10.84 -2.40 -17.68
C LEU A 342 -10.97 -3.81 -18.31
N LEU A 343 -11.82 -4.69 -17.77
CA LEU A 343 -12.07 -6.03 -18.34
C LEU A 343 -12.68 -5.95 -19.76
N ILE A 344 -13.59 -5.00 -19.98
CA ILE A 344 -14.20 -4.79 -21.30
C ILE A 344 -13.13 -4.39 -22.31
N SER A 345 -12.26 -3.46 -21.92
CA SER A 345 -11.12 -3.02 -22.74
C SER A 345 -10.17 -4.17 -23.07
N ILE A 346 -9.89 -5.07 -22.12
CA ILE A 346 -9.10 -6.28 -22.37
C ILE A 346 -9.76 -7.16 -23.44
N ALA A 347 -11.06 -7.45 -23.31
CA ALA A 347 -11.76 -8.28 -24.29
C ALA A 347 -11.76 -7.62 -25.68
N MET A 348 -11.90 -6.30 -25.75
CA MET A 348 -11.85 -5.52 -26.98
C MET A 348 -10.47 -5.54 -27.65
N ILE A 349 -9.39 -5.39 -26.88
CA ILE A 349 -8.01 -5.50 -27.38
C ILE A 349 -7.81 -6.87 -28.05
N TRP A 350 -8.22 -7.95 -27.39
CA TRP A 350 -8.10 -9.31 -27.94
C TRP A 350 -9.04 -9.58 -29.12
N ALA A 351 -10.18 -8.91 -29.19
CA ALA A 351 -11.11 -9.00 -30.31
C ALA A 351 -10.61 -8.28 -31.58
N ILE A 352 -9.97 -7.11 -31.41
CA ILE A 352 -9.58 -6.23 -32.53
C ILE A 352 -8.16 -6.53 -33.02
N CYS A 353 -7.19 -6.73 -32.12
CA CYS A 353 -5.79 -6.90 -32.51
C CYS A 353 -5.64 -8.13 -33.43
N PRO A 354 -4.92 -8.03 -34.56
CA PRO A 354 -4.88 -9.11 -35.53
C PRO A 354 -4.08 -10.35 -35.10
N MET A 355 -3.17 -10.17 -34.14
CA MET A 355 -2.26 -11.20 -33.62
C MET A 355 -2.31 -11.23 -32.09
N ASP A 356 -2.06 -12.40 -31.50
CA ASP A 356 -2.01 -12.56 -30.05
C ASP A 356 -0.85 -11.75 -29.44
N SER A 357 0.31 -11.68 -30.10
CA SER A 357 1.45 -10.87 -29.66
C SER A 357 1.10 -9.38 -29.54
N LEU A 358 0.36 -8.83 -30.51
CA LEU A 358 -0.06 -7.43 -30.47
C LEU A 358 -1.12 -7.19 -29.39
N ALA A 359 -2.00 -8.17 -29.14
CA ALA A 359 -2.98 -8.08 -28.05
C ALA A 359 -2.29 -8.06 -26.67
N VAL A 360 -1.26 -8.90 -26.48
CA VAL A 360 -0.42 -8.90 -25.26
C VAL A 360 0.28 -7.55 -25.10
N PHE A 361 0.86 -6.99 -26.17
CA PHE A 361 1.47 -5.67 -26.12
C PHE A 361 0.45 -4.56 -25.78
N GLY A 362 -0.74 -4.60 -26.37
CA GLY A 362 -1.83 -3.67 -26.06
C GLY A 362 -2.28 -3.75 -24.60
N GLN A 363 -2.36 -4.95 -24.03
CA GLN A 363 -2.62 -5.13 -22.60
C GLN A 363 -1.52 -4.58 -21.71
N TRP A 364 -0.25 -4.77 -22.08
CA TRP A 364 0.88 -4.20 -21.36
C TRP A 364 0.85 -2.67 -21.38
N ILE A 365 0.51 -2.05 -22.51
CA ILE A 365 0.29 -0.60 -22.59
C ILE A 365 -0.85 -0.19 -21.65
N GLN A 366 -1.98 -0.91 -21.69
CA GLN A 366 -3.13 -0.62 -20.85
C GLN A 366 -2.79 -0.68 -19.35
N SER A 367 -2.08 -1.72 -18.90
CA SER A 367 -1.66 -1.82 -17.50
C SER A 367 -0.70 -0.70 -17.11
N THR A 368 0.25 -0.38 -17.98
CA THR A 368 1.21 0.70 -17.74
C THR A 368 0.49 2.06 -17.62
N LEU A 369 -0.49 2.31 -18.49
CA LEU A 369 -1.33 3.51 -18.42
C LEU A 369 -2.16 3.56 -17.15
N LYS A 370 -2.75 2.42 -16.73
CA LYS A 370 -3.50 2.35 -15.46
C LYS A 370 -2.62 2.77 -14.29
N ASP A 371 -1.41 2.21 -14.21
CA ASP A 371 -0.50 2.48 -13.11
C ASP A 371 -0.04 3.94 -13.11
N PHE A 372 0.26 4.50 -14.29
CA PHE A 372 0.73 5.87 -14.42
C PHE A 372 -0.36 6.93 -14.21
N VAL A 373 -1.57 6.69 -14.73
CA VAL A 373 -2.67 7.67 -14.74
C VAL A 373 -3.51 7.61 -13.46
N PHE A 374 -3.64 6.42 -12.84
CA PHE A 374 -4.51 6.24 -11.69
C PHE A 374 -3.73 5.85 -10.44
N ASN A 375 -3.07 4.69 -10.42
CA ASN A 375 -2.55 4.15 -9.16
C ASN A 375 -1.46 5.04 -8.53
N ARG A 376 -0.51 5.56 -9.32
CA ARG A 376 0.58 6.43 -8.84
C ARG A 376 0.09 7.78 -8.30
N PRO A 377 -0.65 8.61 -9.06
CA PRO A 377 -1.14 9.89 -8.54
C PRO A 377 -2.09 9.70 -7.37
N PHE A 378 -2.91 8.64 -7.40
CA PHE A 378 -3.81 8.31 -6.29
C PHE A 378 -3.04 7.91 -5.03
N SER A 379 -2.03 7.04 -5.14
CA SER A 379 -1.12 6.70 -4.03
C SER A 379 -0.51 7.97 -3.43
N ARG A 380 0.06 8.87 -4.27
CA ARG A 380 0.62 10.15 -3.79
C ARG A 380 -0.41 11.03 -3.07
N SER A 381 -1.68 10.99 -3.47
CA SER A 381 -2.74 11.75 -2.78
C SER A 381 -3.07 11.18 -1.39
N LEU A 382 -3.07 9.85 -1.24
CA LEU A 382 -3.24 9.21 0.07
C LEU A 382 -2.06 9.51 0.99
N GLU A 383 -0.86 9.51 0.44
CA GLU A 383 0.35 9.87 1.19
C GLU A 383 0.33 11.31 1.71
N ALA A 384 -0.06 12.27 0.86
CA ALA A 384 -0.17 13.68 1.27
C ALA A 384 -1.24 13.87 2.35
N GLU A 385 -2.31 13.07 2.30
CA GLU A 385 -3.34 13.05 3.34
C GLU A 385 -2.81 12.43 4.64
N ALA A 386 -2.05 11.33 4.56
CA ALA A 386 -1.40 10.69 5.70
C ALA A 386 -0.35 11.61 6.35
N ASP A 387 0.44 12.34 5.54
CA ASP A 387 1.37 13.36 6.02
C ASP A 387 0.66 14.46 6.81
N LYS A 388 -0.46 14.97 6.27
CA LYS A 388 -1.25 16.01 6.95
C LYS A 388 -1.82 15.51 8.27
N VAL A 389 -2.51 14.37 8.26
CA VAL A 389 -3.15 13.83 9.46
C VAL A 389 -2.09 13.36 10.47
N GLY A 390 -1.02 12.70 10.02
CA GLY A 390 0.10 12.31 10.87
C GLY A 390 0.77 13.50 11.56
N LEU A 391 0.94 14.63 10.85
CA LEU A 391 1.45 15.87 11.45
C LEU A 391 0.48 16.43 12.50
N GLN A 392 -0.84 16.34 12.28
CA GLN A 392 -1.85 16.73 13.25
C GLN A 392 -1.86 15.83 14.50
N LEU A 393 -1.73 14.51 14.32
CA LEU A 393 -1.61 13.54 15.43
C LEU A 393 -0.37 13.82 16.28
N ALA A 394 0.78 14.07 15.63
CA ALA A 394 2.03 14.43 16.28
C ALA A 394 1.91 15.80 17.00
N ALA A 395 1.28 16.80 16.38
CA ALA A 395 1.03 18.10 16.99
C ALA A 395 0.21 17.98 18.28
N LYS A 396 -0.88 17.21 18.26
CA LYS A 396 -1.71 16.98 19.46
C LYS A 396 -0.96 16.25 20.57
N ALA A 397 0.03 15.44 20.22
CA ALA A 397 0.95 14.80 21.15
C ALA A 397 2.12 15.70 21.60
N CYS A 398 2.10 16.99 21.26
CA CYS A 398 3.14 17.97 21.56
C CYS A 398 4.53 17.65 20.99
N VAL A 399 4.59 16.84 19.93
CA VAL A 399 5.81 16.49 19.19
C VAL A 399 6.31 17.69 18.40
N ASP A 400 7.63 17.93 18.36
CA ASP A 400 8.21 18.95 17.47
C ASP A 400 7.99 18.59 15.99
N VAL A 401 6.87 19.08 15.46
CA VAL A 401 6.45 18.83 14.08
C VAL A 401 7.43 19.34 13.03
N ARG A 402 8.39 20.20 13.40
CA ARG A 402 9.45 20.67 12.50
C ARG A 402 10.45 19.57 12.15
N ALA A 403 10.55 18.54 13.00
CA ALA A 403 11.40 17.37 12.75
C ALA A 403 10.90 16.53 11.55
N SER A 404 9.61 16.64 11.18
CA SER A 404 9.02 15.89 10.06
C SER A 404 9.69 16.18 8.71
N SER A 405 9.87 17.45 8.34
CA SER A 405 10.52 17.82 7.08
C SER A 405 12.02 17.53 7.09
N VAL A 406 12.66 17.59 8.27
CA VAL A 406 14.07 17.19 8.44
C VAL A 406 14.29 15.71 8.14
N PHE A 407 13.42 14.83 8.65
CA PHE A 407 13.50 13.40 8.36
C PHE A 407 13.42 13.12 6.85
N TRP A 408 12.49 13.78 6.14
CA TRP A 408 12.36 13.59 4.69
C TRP A 408 13.57 14.12 3.91
N LYS A 409 14.14 15.27 4.30
CA LYS A 409 15.40 15.74 3.73
C LYS A 409 16.54 14.75 3.98
N GLN A 410 16.60 14.12 5.16
CA GLN A 410 17.58 13.09 5.46
C GLN A 410 17.41 11.86 4.55
N MET A 411 16.17 11.41 4.31
CA MET A 411 15.90 10.28 3.41
C MET A 411 16.31 10.58 1.96
N GLU A 412 16.04 11.80 1.46
CA GLU A 412 16.46 12.24 0.13
C GLU A 412 17.99 12.21 -0.03
N ILE A 413 18.72 12.66 1.02
CA ILE A 413 20.18 12.56 1.04
C ILE A 413 20.63 11.09 1.03
N LEU A 414 20.04 10.24 1.87
CA LEU A 414 20.39 8.81 1.92
C LEU A 414 20.17 8.13 0.58
N GLU A 415 19.07 8.42 -0.12
CA GLU A 415 18.80 7.93 -1.47
C GLU A 415 19.86 8.40 -2.47
N SER A 416 20.25 9.68 -2.42
CA SER A 416 21.27 10.25 -3.30
C SER A 416 22.66 9.61 -3.10
N LEU A 417 23.01 9.27 -1.86
CA LEU A 417 24.31 8.69 -1.51
C LEU A 417 24.40 7.19 -1.83
N GLN A 418 23.29 6.46 -1.74
CA GLN A 418 23.29 5.00 -1.92
C GLN A 418 22.95 4.55 -3.35
N GLY A 419 22.51 5.47 -4.21
CA GLY A 419 22.08 5.19 -5.59
C GLY A 419 20.82 4.33 -5.67
N GLN A 420 20.33 4.07 -6.90
CA GLN A 420 19.08 3.33 -7.14
C GLN A 420 19.05 1.88 -6.58
N ALA A 421 20.19 1.31 -6.21
CA ALA A 421 20.28 -0.10 -5.82
C ALA A 421 19.90 -0.38 -4.35
N ARG A 422 19.68 0.66 -3.53
CA ARG A 422 19.39 0.52 -2.08
C ARG A 422 18.38 1.55 -1.57
N THR A 423 17.37 1.89 -2.38
CA THR A 423 16.27 2.74 -1.88
C THR A 423 15.67 2.11 -0.61
N PRO A 424 15.59 2.84 0.52
CA PRO A 424 14.92 2.37 1.73
C PRO A 424 13.57 1.73 1.46
N GLU A 425 13.25 0.64 2.16
CA GLU A 425 11.98 -0.07 2.01
C GLU A 425 10.79 0.88 2.26
N TRP A 426 10.92 1.76 3.27
CA TRP A 426 9.99 2.87 3.52
C TRP A 426 9.74 3.76 2.30
N LEU A 427 10.77 4.16 1.53
CA LEU A 427 10.57 4.98 0.33
C LEU A 427 9.88 4.21 -0.82
N SER A 428 9.98 2.88 -0.79
CA SER A 428 9.35 2.00 -1.78
C SER A 428 7.86 1.80 -1.48
N THR A 429 7.50 1.65 -0.20
CA THR A 429 6.12 1.54 0.26
C THR A 429 5.41 2.89 0.34
N HIS A 430 6.14 3.96 0.66
CA HIS A 430 5.67 5.35 0.76
C HIS A 430 6.37 6.23 -0.28
N PRO A 431 5.97 6.13 -1.57
CA PRO A 431 6.63 6.84 -2.65
C PRO A 431 6.50 8.36 -2.45
N SER A 432 7.65 9.00 -2.20
CA SER A 432 7.74 10.46 -2.10
C SER A 432 7.25 11.10 -3.40
N HIS A 433 6.42 12.13 -3.28
CA HIS A 433 6.21 13.05 -4.40
C HIS A 433 7.37 14.05 -4.43
N GLN A 434 7.66 14.64 -5.60
CA GLN A 434 8.63 15.74 -5.68
C GLN A 434 8.30 16.76 -4.58
N ASN A 435 9.28 17.04 -3.72
CA ASN A 435 9.19 18.02 -2.65
C ASN A 435 8.24 17.64 -1.47
N ARG A 436 8.26 16.39 -0.98
CA ARG A 436 7.54 16.01 0.26
C ARG A 436 7.97 16.82 1.48
N ALA A 437 9.27 17.10 1.63
CA ALA A 437 9.77 17.99 2.68
C ALA A 437 9.15 19.40 2.61
N ASP A 438 9.09 20.02 1.42
CA ASP A 438 8.44 21.33 1.24
C ASP A 438 6.94 21.27 1.53
N HIS A 439 6.28 20.16 1.21
CA HIS A 439 4.87 19.98 1.53
C HIS A 439 4.63 19.98 3.04
N LEU A 440 5.45 19.24 3.79
CA LEU A 440 5.41 19.26 5.25
C LEU A 440 5.73 20.65 5.80
N ASP A 441 6.73 21.36 5.24
CA ASP A 441 7.04 22.74 5.63
C ASP A 441 5.87 23.70 5.43
N ARG A 442 5.03 23.49 4.40
CA ARG A 442 3.78 24.25 4.21
C ARG A 442 2.71 23.92 5.26
N LEU A 443 2.69 22.70 5.80
CA LEU A 443 1.72 22.24 6.79
C LEU A 443 2.14 22.56 8.24
N ILE A 444 3.44 22.69 8.51
CA ILE A 444 3.99 22.97 9.84
C ILE A 444 3.32 24.17 10.54
N PRO A 445 3.07 25.33 9.91
CA PRO A 445 2.41 26.45 10.57
C PRO A 445 1.01 26.11 11.10
N GLU A 446 0.23 25.29 10.38
CA GLU A 446 -1.08 24.81 10.84
C GLU A 446 -0.92 23.87 12.04
N ALA A 447 0.05 22.94 11.97
CA ALA A 447 0.35 22.01 13.04
C ALA A 447 0.86 22.71 14.32
N ILE A 448 1.63 23.79 14.19
CA ILE A 448 2.06 24.61 15.34
C ILE A 448 0.86 25.30 16.01
N LYS A 449 -0.06 25.87 15.22
CA LYS A 449 -1.31 26.42 15.77
C LYS A 449 -2.14 25.36 16.49
N LEU A 450 -2.14 24.12 15.99
CA LEU A 450 -2.81 23.01 16.66
C LEU A 450 -2.13 22.67 18.00
N ARG A 451 -0.79 22.63 18.05
CA ARG A 451 -0.04 22.49 19.32
C ARG A 451 -0.42 23.55 20.34
N GLU A 452 -0.51 24.81 19.91
CA GLU A 452 -0.90 25.94 20.78
C GLU A 452 -2.31 25.73 21.35
N LYS A 453 -3.27 25.30 20.51
CA LYS A 453 -4.64 24.96 20.97
C LYS A 453 -4.67 23.81 21.97
N CYS A 454 -3.72 22.88 21.87
CA CYS A 454 -3.56 21.76 22.81
C CYS A 454 -2.78 22.13 24.08
N ASN A 455 -2.44 23.41 24.28
CA ASN A 455 -1.63 23.90 25.39
C ASN A 455 -0.26 23.19 25.50
N CYS A 456 0.32 22.82 24.35
CA CYS A 456 1.63 22.19 24.32
C CYS A 456 2.74 23.16 24.76
N PRO A 457 3.85 22.63 25.33
CA PRO A 457 5.03 23.43 25.61
C PRO A 457 5.55 24.15 24.37
N ALA A 458 6.20 25.29 24.60
CA ALA A 458 6.89 26.04 23.56
C ALA A 458 7.91 25.15 22.84
N LEU A 459 8.01 25.35 21.53
CA LEU A 459 8.96 24.61 20.70
C LEU A 459 10.41 24.91 21.12
N PRO A 460 11.29 23.88 21.16
CA PRO A 460 12.69 24.08 21.51
C PRO A 460 13.40 24.97 20.48
N PHE A 461 14.39 25.72 20.93
CA PHE A 461 15.33 26.45 20.07
C PHE A 461 16.69 25.72 20.06
N PRO A 462 17.40 25.65 18.92
CA PRO A 462 17.07 26.18 17.59
C PRO A 462 16.03 25.36 16.80
N ASP A 463 15.47 25.94 15.74
CA ASP A 463 14.63 25.20 14.78
C ASP A 463 15.46 24.10 14.12
N PRO A 464 15.05 22.81 14.20
CA PRO A 464 15.83 21.71 13.68
C PRO A 464 16.07 21.79 12.17
N ARG A 465 15.19 22.47 11.41
CA ARG A 465 15.35 22.67 9.97
C ARG A 465 16.53 23.57 9.66
N LEU A 466 16.72 24.64 10.43
CA LEU A 466 17.85 25.56 10.27
C LEU A 466 19.17 24.88 10.65
N VAL A 467 19.16 24.04 11.69
CA VAL A 467 20.34 23.25 12.09
C VAL A 467 20.71 22.25 10.99
N PHE A 468 19.72 21.60 10.38
CA PHE A 468 19.95 20.67 9.30
C PHE A 468 20.54 21.35 8.05
N ASP A 469 19.93 22.46 7.61
CA ASP A 469 20.36 23.19 6.41
C ASP A 469 21.76 23.81 6.60
N SER A 470 22.08 24.33 7.79
CA SER A 470 23.39 24.93 8.10
C SER A 470 24.52 23.89 8.12
N LYS A 471 24.28 22.69 8.63
CA LYS A 471 25.27 21.59 8.58
C LYS A 471 25.58 21.19 7.14
N HIS A 472 24.57 21.17 6.28
CA HIS A 472 24.74 20.80 4.87
C HIS A 472 25.49 21.88 4.07
N PHE A 473 25.24 23.17 4.37
CA PHE A 473 25.98 24.28 3.74
C PHE A 473 27.49 24.22 4.05
N LEU A 474 27.85 23.82 5.27
CA LEU A 474 29.25 23.66 5.69
C LEU A 474 29.93 22.42 5.08
N GLN A 475 29.17 21.42 4.65
CA GLN A 475 29.71 20.24 3.97
C GLN A 475 29.87 20.44 2.45
N GLY A 476 29.01 21.25 1.82
CA GLY A 476 29.13 21.59 0.39
C GLY A 476 30.17 22.67 0.04
N THR A 477 30.88 23.21 1.04
CA THR A 477 31.95 24.21 0.87
C THR A 477 33.36 23.65 1.05
N VAL A 478 33.47 22.32 1.23
CA VAL A 478 34.73 21.60 1.32
C VAL A 478 34.79 20.59 0.16
N ASP A 479 34.80 21.09 -1.07
CA ASP A 479 35.17 20.35 -2.27
C ASP A 479 36.09 21.23 -3.14
#